data_AF-A0A5C1QRQ0-F1
#
_entry.id   AF-A0A5C1QRQ0-F1
#
_cell.length_a   1.000
_cell.length_b   1.000
_cell.length_c   1.000
_cell.angle_alpha   90.00
_cell.angle_beta   90.00
_cell.angle_gamma   90.00
#
_symmetry.space_group_name_H-M   'P 1'
#
loop_
_entity.id
_entity.type
_entity.pdbx_description
1 polymer ?
#
loop_
_entity_poly.entity_id
_entity_poly.type
_entity_poly.pdbx_seq_one_letter_code
_entity_poly.pdbx_strand_id
1 'polypeptide(L)'
;MIKTFFDVGYFQITKKGESAPGDAFLTQKAQGRQRVISVLSDGLGSGIRANVLSTLTATMALRSIENNLPPLKTAELISRTLPVCSIRKISYSTFTIVDVDEHGLVQIAEYDNPHFVLIRDGQIEEPESESFSFKTVNTKRNIIRCSSFQAVSGDRLVFFSDGVTQSGLGMKETPLGWGDAGARQFLLTTLVSHPEYSSSQLSKALVRESLKHDVYSPKDDITCGSLYFRNPRQLMIATGPPYDRERDKHLAGMISGFDGTTIISGGTTANIIARELGRNLTLDLGSQTDTIPPCSTMEGVDLVTEGIITMSRVHEYLEKRLEPVGGKGDPAERIVKEMINSDVIHFMVGTRINEAHQDPNMPVALEIRRNLIISIANTLEKLYFKEVLINYI
;
A
#
# COMPACT_ATOMS: atom_id res chain seq x y z
N MET A 1 -10.43 -16.11 -14.77
CA MET A 1 -10.28 -14.64 -14.74
C MET A 1 -9.27 -14.34 -13.65
N ILE A 2 -8.13 -13.75 -14.00
CA ILE A 2 -7.08 -13.41 -13.04
C ILE A 2 -7.62 -12.26 -12.19
N LYS A 3 -7.76 -12.46 -10.89
CA LYS A 3 -8.11 -11.40 -9.93
C LYS A 3 -6.98 -10.37 -9.92
N THR A 4 -7.23 -9.18 -10.44
CA THR A 4 -6.27 -8.07 -10.37
C THR A 4 -6.24 -7.55 -8.94
N PHE A 5 -5.06 -7.53 -8.32
CA PHE A 5 -4.86 -6.93 -7.00
C PHE A 5 -4.51 -5.46 -7.14
N PHE A 6 -4.95 -4.65 -6.18
CA PHE A 6 -4.75 -3.21 -6.16
C PHE A 6 -3.89 -2.82 -4.95
N ASP A 7 -2.63 -2.47 -5.21
CA ASP A 7 -1.75 -1.86 -4.21
C ASP A 7 -2.02 -0.35 -4.18
N VAL A 8 -2.46 0.15 -3.03
CA VAL A 8 -2.80 1.57 -2.83
C VAL A 8 -1.82 2.15 -1.83
N GLY A 9 -1.26 3.30 -2.16
CA GLY A 9 -0.35 4.01 -1.28
C GLY A 9 -0.45 5.51 -1.50
N TYR A 10 -0.18 6.26 -0.44
CA TYR A 10 -0.10 7.70 -0.51
C TYR A 10 1.02 8.20 0.40
N PHE A 11 1.49 9.41 0.12
CA PHE A 11 2.42 10.12 0.99
C PHE A 11 2.07 11.60 0.98
N GLN A 12 2.22 12.23 2.14
CA GLN A 12 1.81 13.62 2.35
C GLN A 12 2.82 14.35 3.22
N ILE A 13 3.07 15.61 2.90
CA ILE A 13 3.87 16.54 3.70
C ILE A 13 3.05 17.81 3.91
N THR A 14 2.99 18.24 5.16
CA THR A 14 2.32 19.49 5.57
C THR A 14 3.17 20.70 5.26
N LYS A 15 2.53 21.77 4.82
CA LYS A 15 3.14 23.10 4.66
C LYS A 15 3.87 23.56 5.90
N LYS A 16 5.02 24.22 5.71
CA LYS A 16 5.80 24.76 6.81
C LYS A 16 5.02 25.83 7.58
N GLY A 17 4.96 25.65 8.90
CA GLY A 17 4.31 26.59 9.82
C GLY A 17 2.85 26.27 10.12
N GLU A 18 2.26 25.31 9.42
CA GLU A 18 0.90 24.82 9.70
C GLU A 18 0.92 23.64 10.68
N SER A 19 -0.16 23.51 11.45
CA SER A 19 -0.30 22.42 12.44
C SER A 19 -0.99 21.16 11.89
N ALA A 20 -1.55 21.23 10.67
CA ALA A 20 -2.25 20.13 10.00
C ALA A 20 -2.16 20.32 8.48
N PRO A 21 -2.16 19.24 7.68
CA PRO A 21 -2.20 19.35 6.22
C PRO A 21 -3.55 19.86 5.75
N GLY A 22 -3.57 20.83 4.86
CA GLY A 22 -4.78 21.32 4.19
C GLY A 22 -5.43 20.26 3.29
N ASP A 23 -4.64 19.34 2.77
CA ASP A 23 -5.07 18.21 1.94
C ASP A 23 -5.58 17.02 2.76
N ALA A 24 -6.53 16.27 2.21
CA ALA A 24 -7.01 15.01 2.76
C ALA A 24 -6.96 13.90 1.70
N PHE A 25 -6.36 12.77 2.05
CA PHE A 25 -6.39 11.54 1.27
C PHE A 25 -7.14 10.46 2.06
N LEU A 26 -8.25 9.97 1.51
CA LEU A 26 -9.03 8.88 2.09
C LEU A 26 -9.06 7.70 1.12
N THR A 27 -8.87 6.50 1.63
CA THR A 27 -9.01 5.28 0.84
C THR A 27 -9.74 4.21 1.62
N GLN A 28 -10.58 3.44 0.93
CA GLN A 28 -11.29 2.33 1.51
C GLN A 28 -11.34 1.15 0.55
N LYS A 29 -10.97 -0.02 1.07
CA LYS A 29 -11.20 -1.32 0.42
C LYS A 29 -12.53 -1.85 0.94
N ALA A 30 -13.49 -2.14 0.06
CA ALA A 30 -14.77 -2.69 0.48
C ALA A 30 -14.55 -4.12 1.04
N GLN A 31 -14.90 -4.38 2.30
CA GLN A 31 -14.75 -5.73 2.88
C GLN A 31 -15.57 -6.75 2.07
N GLY A 32 -14.92 -7.81 1.60
CA GLY A 32 -15.55 -8.88 0.82
C GLY A 32 -15.81 -8.58 -0.66
N ARG A 33 -15.52 -7.35 -1.14
CA ARG A 33 -15.55 -6.99 -2.57
C ARG A 33 -14.18 -6.48 -3.00
N GLN A 34 -13.74 -6.82 -4.21
CA GLN A 34 -12.50 -6.24 -4.77
C GLN A 34 -12.74 -4.82 -5.30
N ARG A 35 -13.35 -3.95 -4.49
CA ARG A 35 -13.60 -2.55 -4.84
C ARG A 35 -12.72 -1.64 -4.00
N VAL A 36 -12.06 -0.70 -4.65
CA VAL A 36 -11.20 0.31 -4.01
C VAL A 36 -11.72 1.67 -4.35
N ILE A 37 -11.94 2.49 -3.32
CA ILE A 37 -12.33 3.88 -3.46
C ILE A 37 -11.21 4.71 -2.87
N SER A 38 -10.61 5.60 -3.65
CA SER A 38 -9.57 6.52 -3.20
C SER A 38 -9.95 7.95 -3.58
N VAL A 39 -9.85 8.87 -2.63
CA VAL A 39 -10.20 10.27 -2.82
C VAL A 39 -9.07 11.13 -2.31
N LEU A 40 -8.56 12.01 -3.16
CA LEU A 40 -7.68 13.10 -2.79
C LEU A 40 -8.45 14.41 -2.89
N SER A 41 -8.43 15.21 -1.84
CA SER A 41 -9.05 16.52 -1.83
C SER A 41 -8.09 17.55 -1.26
N ASP A 42 -7.94 18.68 -1.94
CA ASP A 42 -7.16 19.82 -1.47
C ASP A 42 -8.14 20.92 -1.05
N GLY A 43 -7.99 21.36 0.19
CA GLY A 43 -8.86 22.34 0.84
C GLY A 43 -8.30 23.73 0.63
N LEU A 44 -9.16 24.71 0.33
CA LEU A 44 -8.71 26.05 -0.01
C LEU A 44 -7.75 26.66 1.04
N GLY A 45 -6.46 26.78 0.68
CA GLY A 45 -5.40 27.28 1.54
C GLY A 45 -4.64 26.14 2.22
N SER A 46 -4.25 26.33 3.48
CA SER A 46 -3.48 25.33 4.22
C SER A 46 -3.91 25.34 5.70
N GLY A 47 -3.49 24.34 6.47
CA GLY A 47 -3.77 24.29 7.90
C GLY A 47 -5.17 23.75 8.25
N ILE A 48 -5.58 23.98 9.50
CA ILE A 48 -6.78 23.33 10.09
C ILE A 48 -8.06 23.62 9.29
N ARG A 49 -8.24 24.84 8.78
CA ARG A 49 -9.45 25.21 8.03
C ARG A 49 -9.53 24.48 6.69
N ALA A 50 -8.41 24.41 5.97
CA ALA A 50 -8.31 23.66 4.73
C ALA A 50 -8.53 22.17 4.99
N ASN A 51 -7.90 21.63 6.05
CA ASN A 51 -8.05 20.24 6.45
C ASN A 51 -9.51 19.82 6.69
N VAL A 52 -10.29 20.66 7.38
CA VAL A 52 -11.72 20.37 7.63
C VAL A 52 -12.51 20.32 6.33
N LEU A 53 -12.22 21.23 5.39
CA LEU A 53 -12.91 21.31 4.10
C LEU A 53 -12.56 20.13 3.18
N SER A 54 -11.27 19.80 3.08
CA SER A 54 -10.81 18.65 2.30
C SER A 54 -11.30 17.33 2.90
N THR A 55 -11.27 17.19 4.23
CA THR A 55 -11.78 16.00 4.92
C THR A 55 -13.28 15.82 4.71
N LEU A 56 -14.07 16.90 4.80
CA LEU A 56 -15.50 16.85 4.52
C LEU A 56 -15.77 16.41 3.08
N THR A 57 -15.07 17.02 2.11
CA THR A 57 -15.17 16.71 0.69
C THR A 57 -14.82 15.25 0.39
N ALA A 58 -13.67 14.79 0.89
CA ALA A 58 -13.21 13.42 0.72
C ALA A 58 -14.17 12.42 1.37
N THR A 59 -14.70 12.73 2.57
CA THR A 59 -15.66 11.87 3.27
C THR A 59 -16.98 11.78 2.51
N MET A 60 -17.52 12.91 2.03
CA MET A 60 -18.74 12.93 1.22
C MET A 60 -18.57 12.10 -0.05
N ALA A 61 -17.42 12.25 -0.73
CA ALA A 61 -17.10 11.46 -1.91
C ALA A 61 -17.07 9.97 -1.60
N LEU A 62 -16.22 9.57 -0.65
CA LEU A 62 -16.04 8.18 -0.23
C LEU A 62 -17.39 7.53 0.11
N ARG A 63 -18.18 8.15 0.99
CA ARG A 63 -19.49 7.64 1.40
C ARG A 63 -20.51 7.57 0.26
N SER A 64 -20.45 8.49 -0.70
CA SER A 64 -21.36 8.47 -1.85
C SER A 64 -21.03 7.30 -2.78
N ILE A 65 -19.75 7.09 -3.07
CA ILE A 65 -19.29 5.97 -3.90
C ILE A 65 -19.58 4.62 -3.23
N GLU A 66 -19.34 4.51 -1.91
CA GLU A 66 -19.70 3.31 -1.13
C GLU A 66 -21.19 2.96 -1.22
N ASN A 67 -22.05 3.97 -1.29
CA ASN A 67 -23.49 3.82 -1.49
C ASN A 67 -23.89 3.69 -2.98
N ASN A 68 -22.94 3.34 -3.84
CA ASN A 68 -23.11 3.10 -5.29
C ASN A 68 -23.55 4.31 -6.10
N LEU A 69 -23.25 5.54 -5.65
CA LEU A 69 -23.38 6.71 -6.50
C LEU A 69 -22.13 6.81 -7.42
N PRO A 70 -22.27 6.91 -8.76
CA PRO A 70 -21.11 7.01 -9.64
C PRO A 70 -20.26 8.27 -9.40
N PRO A 71 -18.95 8.27 -9.72
CA PRO A 71 -18.06 9.42 -9.51
C PRO A 71 -18.58 10.74 -10.08
N LEU A 72 -19.13 10.74 -11.29
CA LEU A 72 -19.72 11.95 -11.89
C LEU A 72 -20.86 12.53 -11.05
N LYS A 73 -21.79 11.68 -10.60
CA LYS A 73 -22.94 12.11 -9.79
C LYS A 73 -22.52 12.56 -8.40
N THR A 74 -21.50 11.92 -7.85
CA THR A 74 -20.87 12.31 -6.59
C THR A 74 -20.20 13.69 -6.71
N ALA A 75 -19.44 13.93 -7.79
CA ALA A 75 -18.83 15.23 -8.06
C ALA A 75 -19.89 16.33 -8.23
N GLU A 76 -21.00 16.04 -8.92
CA GLU A 76 -22.16 16.94 -9.07
C GLU A 76 -22.80 17.26 -7.71
N LEU A 77 -22.99 16.25 -6.84
CA LEU A 77 -23.53 16.41 -5.49
C LEU A 77 -22.63 17.30 -4.63
N ILE A 78 -21.34 16.99 -4.56
CA ILE A 78 -20.34 17.76 -3.79
C ILE A 78 -20.33 19.22 -4.25
N SER A 79 -20.31 19.44 -5.57
CA SER A 79 -20.27 20.79 -6.16
C SER A 79 -21.54 21.62 -5.86
N ARG A 80 -22.68 20.97 -5.60
CA ARG A 80 -23.93 21.64 -5.21
C ARG A 80 -24.03 21.87 -3.71
N THR A 81 -23.49 20.96 -2.91
CA THR A 81 -23.59 21.01 -1.45
C THR A 81 -22.55 21.94 -0.84
N LEU A 82 -21.31 21.92 -1.34
CA LEU A 82 -20.27 22.78 -0.81
C LEU A 82 -20.42 24.20 -1.38
N PRO A 83 -20.38 25.23 -0.52
CA PRO A 83 -20.53 26.60 -0.98
C PRO A 83 -19.35 27.02 -1.88
N VAL A 84 -19.46 28.18 -2.52
CA VAL A 84 -18.34 28.81 -3.21
C VAL A 84 -17.82 29.92 -2.30
N CYS A 85 -16.50 30.07 -2.19
CA CYS A 85 -15.90 31.17 -1.43
C CYS A 85 -16.48 32.51 -1.89
N SER A 86 -17.17 33.22 -1.00
CA SER A 86 -17.90 34.45 -1.35
C SER A 86 -17.00 35.56 -1.88
N ILE A 87 -15.74 35.58 -1.42
CA ILE A 87 -14.69 36.54 -1.78
C ILE A 87 -13.97 36.13 -3.06
N ARG A 88 -13.41 34.91 -3.11
CA ARG A 88 -12.56 34.44 -4.21
C ARG A 88 -13.35 33.82 -5.38
N LYS A 89 -14.65 33.56 -5.20
CA LYS A 89 -15.54 32.90 -6.17
C LYS A 89 -15.04 31.54 -6.68
N ILE A 90 -14.21 30.86 -5.89
CA ILE A 90 -13.68 29.52 -6.14
C ILE A 90 -14.29 28.52 -5.15
N SER A 91 -14.31 27.23 -5.52
CA SER A 91 -14.76 26.16 -4.62
C SER A 91 -13.93 26.16 -3.33
N TYR A 92 -14.53 25.72 -2.23
CA TYR A 92 -13.81 25.54 -0.96
C TYR A 92 -12.85 24.36 -0.99
N SER A 93 -12.99 23.44 -1.95
CA SER A 93 -12.08 22.32 -2.12
C SER A 93 -12.06 21.83 -3.56
N THR A 94 -10.90 21.34 -3.99
CA THR A 94 -10.69 20.55 -5.20
C THR A 94 -10.73 19.07 -4.84
N PHE A 95 -10.88 18.19 -5.83
CA PHE A 95 -10.82 16.75 -5.57
C PHE A 95 -10.51 15.91 -6.82
N THR A 96 -9.99 14.72 -6.57
CA THR A 96 -9.88 13.60 -7.50
C THR A 96 -10.48 12.38 -6.81
N ILE A 97 -11.54 11.81 -7.40
CA ILE A 97 -12.22 10.61 -6.93
C ILE A 97 -11.86 9.48 -7.88
N VAL A 98 -11.35 8.38 -7.33
CA VAL A 98 -11.03 7.15 -8.06
C VAL A 98 -11.87 6.01 -7.48
N ASP A 99 -12.67 5.38 -8.32
CA ASP A 99 -13.43 4.18 -8.01
C ASP A 99 -12.96 3.04 -8.92
N VAL A 100 -12.49 1.96 -8.32
CA VAL A 100 -12.06 0.75 -9.01
C VAL A 100 -12.97 -0.38 -8.59
N ASP A 101 -13.72 -0.96 -9.53
CA ASP A 101 -14.62 -2.07 -9.25
C ASP A 101 -13.91 -3.44 -9.22
N GLU A 102 -14.68 -4.47 -8.85
CA GLU A 102 -14.22 -5.86 -8.79
C GLU A 102 -13.82 -6.47 -10.15
N HIS A 103 -14.15 -5.81 -11.24
CA HIS A 103 -13.76 -6.20 -12.60
C HIS A 103 -12.55 -5.41 -13.10
N GLY A 104 -12.02 -4.48 -12.30
CA GLY A 104 -10.91 -3.60 -12.68
C GLY A 104 -11.32 -2.45 -13.60
N LEU A 105 -12.61 -2.15 -13.71
CA LEU A 105 -13.06 -0.91 -14.35
C LEU A 105 -12.74 0.25 -13.41
N VAL A 106 -11.98 1.21 -13.92
CA VAL A 106 -11.60 2.42 -13.20
C VAL A 106 -12.47 3.57 -13.70
N GLN A 107 -13.12 4.26 -12.76
CA GLN A 107 -13.85 5.49 -13.01
C GLN A 107 -13.24 6.61 -12.18
N ILE A 108 -12.92 7.73 -12.84
CA ILE A 108 -12.27 8.86 -12.21
C ILE A 108 -13.10 10.12 -12.44
N ALA A 109 -13.29 10.92 -11.40
CA ALA A 109 -13.84 12.25 -11.50
C ALA A 109 -12.88 13.28 -10.87
N GLU A 110 -12.52 14.29 -11.64
CA GLU A 110 -11.56 15.32 -11.26
C GLU A 110 -12.21 16.69 -11.30
N TYR A 111 -11.92 17.49 -10.28
CA TYR A 111 -12.36 18.86 -10.18
C TYR A 111 -11.23 19.73 -9.64
N ASP A 112 -10.67 20.56 -10.52
CA ASP A 112 -9.66 21.60 -10.27
C ASP A 112 -8.30 21.10 -9.71
N ASN A 113 -8.18 19.83 -9.34
CA ASN A 113 -6.90 19.16 -9.09
C ASN A 113 -6.08 18.98 -10.39
N PRO A 114 -4.75 18.85 -10.29
CA PRO A 114 -3.93 18.35 -11.40
C PRO A 114 -4.47 17.04 -11.97
N HIS A 115 -4.34 16.89 -13.29
CA HIS A 115 -4.83 15.70 -13.98
C HIS A 115 -4.03 14.46 -13.56
N PHE A 116 -4.70 13.35 -13.32
CA PHE A 116 -4.04 12.08 -13.02
C PHE A 116 -3.09 11.67 -14.15
N VAL A 117 -2.16 10.78 -13.81
CA VAL A 117 -1.20 10.18 -14.72
C VAL A 117 -1.44 8.68 -14.72
N LEU A 118 -1.90 8.15 -15.85
CA LEU A 118 -1.94 6.70 -16.10
C LEU A 118 -0.67 6.31 -16.85
N ILE A 119 0.10 5.38 -16.28
CA ILE A 119 1.31 4.86 -16.89
C ILE A 119 1.07 3.39 -17.22
N ARG A 120 1.08 3.07 -18.51
CA ARG A 120 0.91 1.73 -19.07
C ARG A 120 2.08 1.41 -19.98
N ASP A 121 2.69 0.24 -19.80
CA ASP A 121 3.84 -0.23 -20.57
C ASP A 121 4.98 0.80 -20.68
N GLY A 122 5.21 1.56 -19.59
CA GLY A 122 6.26 2.59 -19.52
C GLY A 122 5.95 3.87 -20.29
N GLN A 123 4.71 4.08 -20.73
CA GLN A 123 4.24 5.28 -21.41
C GLN A 123 3.07 5.91 -20.65
N ILE A 124 2.88 7.22 -20.81
CA ILE A 124 1.71 7.91 -20.28
C ILE A 124 0.56 7.73 -21.27
N GLU A 125 -0.56 7.20 -20.77
CA GLU A 125 -1.78 7.03 -21.54
C GLU A 125 -2.83 8.03 -21.05
N GLU A 126 -3.55 8.62 -22.00
CA GLU A 126 -4.66 9.52 -21.74
C GLU A 126 -5.95 8.79 -22.12
N PRO A 127 -6.71 8.25 -21.14
CA PRO A 127 -7.95 7.56 -21.44
C PRO A 127 -9.01 8.54 -21.95
N GLU A 128 -10.04 7.99 -22.61
CA GLU A 128 -11.18 8.78 -23.05
C GLU A 128 -11.83 9.47 -21.85
N SER A 129 -12.10 10.77 -22.01
CA SER A 129 -12.61 11.61 -20.94
C SER A 129 -13.70 12.54 -21.43
N GLU A 130 -14.76 12.64 -20.65
CA GLU A 130 -15.86 13.58 -20.85
C GLU A 130 -15.73 14.75 -19.86
N SER A 131 -16.17 15.93 -20.28
CA SER A 131 -16.13 17.13 -19.44
C SER A 131 -17.54 17.66 -19.21
N PHE A 132 -17.91 17.84 -17.95
CA PHE A 132 -19.23 18.30 -17.54
C PHE A 132 -19.11 19.65 -16.85
N SER A 133 -19.94 20.62 -17.24
CA SER A 133 -20.10 21.84 -16.46
C SER A 133 -21.39 21.84 -15.65
N PHE A 134 -21.27 22.20 -14.38
CA PHE A 134 -22.40 22.32 -13.45
C PHE A 134 -23.00 23.74 -13.39
N LYS A 135 -22.50 24.69 -14.19
CA LYS A 135 -23.06 26.06 -14.32
C LYS A 135 -23.32 26.41 -15.78
N THR A 136 -24.29 27.29 -16.02
CA THR A 136 -24.68 27.78 -17.36
C THR A 136 -23.57 28.57 -18.07
N VAL A 137 -22.57 29.06 -17.33
CA VAL A 137 -21.40 29.75 -17.87
C VAL A 137 -20.18 28.84 -17.74
N ASN A 138 -19.70 28.32 -18.87
CA ASN A 138 -18.47 27.54 -18.96
C ASN A 138 -17.26 28.43 -18.66
N THR A 139 -16.77 28.37 -17.42
CA THR A 139 -15.42 28.83 -17.07
C THR A 139 -14.58 27.61 -16.68
N LYS A 140 -13.25 27.66 -16.88
CA LYS A 140 -12.33 26.55 -16.55
C LYS A 140 -12.51 26.00 -15.11
N ARG A 141 -13.01 26.82 -14.19
CA ARG A 141 -13.23 26.50 -12.77
C ARG A 141 -14.60 25.87 -12.44
N ASN A 142 -15.41 25.51 -13.44
CA ASN A 142 -16.69 24.82 -13.24
C ASN A 142 -16.77 23.52 -14.05
N ILE A 143 -15.64 22.90 -14.38
CA ILE A 143 -15.58 21.69 -15.21
C ILE A 143 -15.17 20.51 -14.34
N ILE A 144 -15.97 19.46 -14.38
CA ILE A 144 -15.62 18.15 -13.85
C ILE A 144 -15.17 17.32 -15.05
N ARG A 145 -13.95 16.78 -14.99
CA ARG A 145 -13.46 15.83 -15.99
C ARG A 145 -13.74 14.43 -15.46
N CYS A 146 -14.38 13.60 -16.27
CA CYS A 146 -14.63 12.20 -15.96
C CYS A 146 -13.92 11.33 -16.97
N SER A 147 -13.17 10.35 -16.49
CA SER A 147 -12.45 9.40 -17.33
C SER A 147 -12.79 7.98 -16.89
N SER A 148 -12.82 7.05 -17.84
CA SER A 148 -13.03 5.63 -17.54
C SER A 148 -12.14 4.76 -18.40
N PHE A 149 -11.57 3.72 -17.80
CA PHE A 149 -10.75 2.75 -18.52
C PHE A 149 -10.74 1.40 -17.82
N GLN A 150 -10.44 0.35 -18.58
CA GLN A 150 -10.19 -0.98 -18.03
C GLN A 150 -8.73 -1.05 -17.59
N ALA A 151 -8.50 -1.37 -16.30
CA ALA A 151 -7.16 -1.56 -15.79
C ALA A 151 -6.54 -2.87 -16.30
N VAL A 152 -5.24 -2.82 -16.56
CA VAL A 152 -4.41 -3.96 -16.98
C VAL A 152 -3.30 -4.16 -15.94
N SER A 153 -2.88 -5.41 -15.75
CA SER A 153 -1.75 -5.73 -14.86
C SER A 153 -0.49 -5.01 -15.35
N GLY A 154 0.16 -4.25 -14.47
CA GLY A 154 1.28 -3.37 -14.78
C GLY A 154 0.94 -1.88 -14.64
N ASP A 155 -0.34 -1.50 -14.78
CA ASP A 155 -0.75 -0.10 -14.80
C ASP A 155 -0.40 0.62 -13.48
N ARG A 156 0.08 1.86 -13.59
CA ARG A 156 0.22 2.79 -12.47
C ARG A 156 -0.71 3.97 -12.68
N LEU A 157 -1.62 4.19 -11.75
CA LEU A 157 -2.44 5.39 -11.69
C LEU A 157 -1.94 6.28 -10.57
N VAL A 158 -1.50 7.49 -10.90
CA VAL A 158 -0.96 8.46 -9.94
C VAL A 158 -1.77 9.74 -9.99
N PHE A 159 -2.13 10.29 -8.83
CA PHE A 159 -2.85 11.56 -8.72
C PHE A 159 -2.39 12.32 -7.48
N PHE A 160 -2.31 13.64 -7.60
CA PHE A 160 -1.63 14.50 -6.64
C PHE A 160 -2.29 15.87 -6.55
N SER A 161 -2.05 16.57 -5.45
CA SER A 161 -2.53 17.95 -5.25
C SER A 161 -1.65 18.93 -6.02
N ASP A 162 -2.12 20.18 -6.11
CA ASP A 162 -1.40 21.22 -6.82
C ASP A 162 -0.04 21.53 -6.19
N GLY A 163 0.17 21.27 -4.90
CA GLY A 163 1.45 21.38 -4.19
C GLY A 163 2.60 20.59 -4.84
N VAL A 164 2.31 19.51 -5.58
CA VAL A 164 3.32 18.85 -6.44
C VAL A 164 3.68 19.75 -7.62
N THR A 165 2.69 20.16 -8.41
CA THR A 165 2.90 20.95 -9.62
C THR A 165 3.41 22.37 -9.35
N GLN A 166 3.06 22.96 -8.20
CA GLN A 166 3.46 24.29 -7.77
C GLN A 166 4.74 24.28 -6.93
N SER A 167 5.34 23.12 -6.68
CA SER A 167 6.60 23.04 -5.94
C SER A 167 7.69 23.88 -6.60
N GLY A 168 8.44 24.61 -5.79
CA GLY A 168 9.45 25.56 -6.24
C GLY A 168 8.90 26.85 -6.85
N LEU A 169 7.59 27.12 -6.83
CA LEU A 169 7.03 28.35 -7.38
C LEU A 169 7.73 29.60 -6.83
N GLY A 170 8.15 30.48 -7.75
CA GLY A 170 8.90 31.70 -7.43
C GLY A 170 10.40 31.49 -7.17
N MET A 171 10.93 30.27 -7.31
CA MET A 171 12.38 30.03 -7.33
C MET A 171 12.99 30.38 -8.69
N LYS A 172 14.31 30.52 -8.75
CA LYS A 172 15.03 30.89 -9.98
C LYS A 172 14.95 29.79 -11.04
N GLU A 173 15.06 28.52 -10.63
CA GLU A 173 14.98 27.36 -11.52
C GLU A 173 13.54 27.02 -11.94
N THR A 174 12.56 27.28 -11.09
CA THR A 174 11.13 26.95 -11.31
C THR A 174 10.22 28.16 -11.05
N PRO A 175 10.35 29.25 -11.83
CA PRO A 175 9.60 30.49 -11.58
C PRO A 175 8.08 30.31 -11.66
N LEU A 176 7.61 29.32 -12.43
CA LEU A 176 6.19 28.95 -12.59
C LEU A 176 5.80 27.67 -11.81
N GLY A 177 6.66 27.17 -10.94
CA GLY A 177 6.52 25.85 -10.30
C GLY A 177 7.12 24.72 -11.15
N TRP A 178 7.13 23.51 -10.60
CA TRP A 178 7.67 22.31 -11.25
C TRP A 178 6.86 21.90 -12.49
N GLY A 179 5.55 22.09 -12.45
CA GLY A 179 4.61 21.84 -13.53
C GLY A 179 4.24 20.37 -13.72
N ASP A 180 3.10 20.15 -14.39
CA ASP A 180 2.57 18.81 -14.71
C ASP A 180 3.52 17.99 -15.59
N ALA A 181 4.14 18.61 -16.61
CA ALA A 181 5.12 17.95 -17.47
C ALA A 181 6.36 17.45 -16.70
N GLY A 182 6.83 18.23 -15.71
CA GLY A 182 7.95 17.85 -14.86
C GLY A 182 7.63 16.64 -13.99
N ALA A 183 6.48 16.65 -13.33
CA ALA A 183 5.99 15.54 -12.52
C ALA A 183 5.82 14.26 -13.35
N ARG A 184 5.19 14.36 -14.54
CA ARG A 184 5.01 13.26 -15.49
C ARG A 184 6.32 12.64 -15.93
N GLN A 185 7.30 13.45 -16.32
CA GLN A 185 8.62 12.98 -16.73
C GLN A 185 9.38 12.29 -15.59
N PHE A 186 9.26 12.81 -14.37
CA PHE A 186 9.88 12.20 -13.19
C PHE A 186 9.29 10.83 -12.87
N LEU A 187 7.96 10.67 -12.94
CA LEU A 187 7.29 9.40 -12.73
C LEU A 187 7.77 8.35 -13.73
N LEU A 188 7.83 8.69 -15.02
CA LEU A 188 8.36 7.80 -16.07
C LEU A 188 9.80 7.38 -15.78
N THR A 189 10.68 8.34 -15.49
CA THR A 189 12.12 8.08 -15.25
C THR A 189 12.33 7.21 -14.00
N THR A 190 11.52 7.44 -12.97
CA THR A 190 11.57 6.69 -11.71
C THR A 190 11.13 5.25 -11.92
N LEU A 191 10.04 5.01 -12.65
CA LEU A 191 9.53 3.68 -12.94
C LEU A 191 10.41 2.89 -13.92
N VAL A 192 11.12 3.56 -14.82
CA VAL A 192 12.16 2.91 -15.65
C VAL A 192 13.31 2.41 -14.77
N SER A 193 13.72 3.22 -13.78
CA SER A 193 14.84 2.87 -12.90
C SER A 193 14.46 1.87 -11.81
N HIS A 194 13.20 1.89 -11.36
CA HIS A 194 12.67 1.10 -10.26
C HIS A 194 11.26 0.57 -10.56
N PRO A 195 11.11 -0.37 -11.51
CA PRO A 195 9.81 -0.91 -11.92
C PRO A 195 9.06 -1.63 -10.78
N GLU A 196 9.78 -2.07 -9.75
CA GLU A 196 9.28 -2.83 -8.61
C GLU A 196 8.61 -1.98 -7.52
N TYR A 197 8.76 -0.66 -7.56
CA TYR A 197 8.26 0.25 -6.52
C TYR A 197 6.77 0.01 -6.21
N SER A 198 6.41 -0.04 -4.94
CA SER A 198 5.03 -0.02 -4.49
C SER A 198 4.38 1.35 -4.70
N SER A 199 3.06 1.41 -4.62
CA SER A 199 2.32 2.67 -4.67
C SER A 199 2.77 3.67 -3.60
N SER A 200 3.11 3.18 -2.40
CA SER A 200 3.65 4.00 -1.31
C SER A 200 5.05 4.51 -1.61
N GLN A 201 5.93 3.69 -2.20
CA GLN A 201 7.29 4.09 -2.58
C GLN A 201 7.26 5.14 -3.70
N LEU A 202 6.43 4.94 -4.72
CA LEU A 202 6.29 5.89 -5.83
C LEU A 202 5.73 7.24 -5.36
N SER A 203 4.67 7.21 -4.53
CA SER A 203 4.10 8.44 -3.95
C SER A 203 5.12 9.19 -3.08
N LYS A 204 5.87 8.46 -2.24
CA LYS A 204 6.95 9.03 -1.41
C LYS A 204 8.07 9.64 -2.27
N ALA A 205 8.43 9.00 -3.38
CA ALA A 205 9.43 9.51 -4.31
C ALA A 205 9.00 10.83 -4.94
N LEU A 206 7.77 10.91 -5.46
CA LEU A 206 7.24 12.13 -6.09
C LEU A 206 7.17 13.31 -5.11
N VAL A 207 6.65 13.08 -3.91
CA VAL A 207 6.53 14.12 -2.87
C VAL A 207 7.91 14.56 -2.39
N ARG A 208 8.86 13.64 -2.23
CA ARG A 208 10.24 14.00 -1.87
C ARG A 208 10.91 14.83 -2.95
N GLU A 209 10.67 14.54 -4.23
CA GLU A 209 11.18 15.36 -5.33
C GLU A 209 10.57 16.77 -5.31
N SER A 210 9.25 16.86 -5.12
CA SER A 210 8.54 18.14 -4.96
C SER A 210 9.13 18.95 -3.79
N LEU A 211 9.41 18.31 -2.67
CA LEU A 211 10.04 18.93 -1.50
C LEU A 211 11.45 19.47 -1.81
N LYS A 212 12.22 18.83 -2.71
CA LYS A 212 13.54 19.35 -3.13
C LYS A 212 13.40 20.66 -3.90
N HIS A 213 12.39 20.79 -4.77
CA HIS A 213 12.10 22.05 -5.47
C HIS A 213 11.77 23.19 -4.50
N ASP A 214 11.18 22.86 -3.35
CA ASP A 214 10.92 23.78 -2.24
C ASP A 214 12.10 23.98 -1.27
N VAL A 215 13.31 23.51 -1.63
CA VAL A 215 14.51 23.61 -0.79
C VAL A 215 14.27 23.02 0.61
N TYR A 216 13.56 21.89 0.65
CA TYR A 216 13.18 21.17 1.87
C TYR A 216 12.32 21.98 2.85
N SER A 217 11.60 22.98 2.34
CA SER A 217 10.72 23.84 3.11
C SER A 217 9.38 24.01 2.38
N PRO A 218 8.42 23.07 2.57
CA PRO A 218 7.21 23.00 1.76
C PRO A 218 6.41 24.30 1.85
N LYS A 219 6.16 24.91 0.68
CA LYS A 219 5.42 26.18 0.57
C LYS A 219 3.92 25.98 0.51
N ASP A 220 3.49 24.79 0.16
CA ASP A 220 2.11 24.33 0.27
C ASP A 220 2.04 22.91 0.83
N ASP A 221 0.83 22.41 1.05
CA ASP A 221 0.61 21.01 1.34
C ASP A 221 0.89 20.17 0.08
N ILE A 222 1.69 19.11 0.24
CA ILE A 222 2.12 18.27 -0.89
C ILE A 222 1.60 16.86 -0.66
N THR A 223 0.66 16.42 -1.49
CA THR A 223 0.04 15.09 -1.37
C THR A 223 0.07 14.35 -2.70
N CYS A 224 0.46 13.08 -2.65
CA CYS A 224 0.40 12.17 -3.79
C CYS A 224 -0.21 10.83 -3.37
N GLY A 225 -1.13 10.33 -4.18
CA GLY A 225 -1.65 8.97 -4.13
C GLY A 225 -1.30 8.19 -5.39
N SER A 226 -1.17 6.87 -5.24
CA SER A 226 -0.89 5.95 -6.33
C SER A 226 -1.68 4.65 -6.15
N LEU A 227 -2.14 4.11 -7.27
CA LEU A 227 -2.66 2.74 -7.40
C LEU A 227 -1.75 1.97 -8.36
N TYR A 228 -1.41 0.74 -7.99
CA TYR A 228 -0.67 -0.19 -8.82
C TYR A 228 -1.51 -1.44 -9.04
N PHE A 229 -1.92 -1.63 -10.29
CA PHE A 229 -2.68 -2.77 -10.75
C PHE A 229 -1.70 -3.90 -11.06
N ARG A 230 -1.75 -4.99 -10.32
CA ARG A 230 -0.85 -6.13 -10.56
C ARG A 230 -1.42 -7.44 -10.07
N ASN A 231 -0.76 -8.54 -10.43
CA ASN A 231 -0.97 -9.79 -9.74
C ASN A 231 -0.49 -9.66 -8.28
N PRO A 232 -1.26 -10.17 -7.31
CA PRO A 232 -0.87 -10.12 -5.92
C PRO A 232 0.42 -10.92 -5.71
N ARG A 233 1.43 -10.29 -5.11
CA ARG A 233 2.61 -10.97 -4.58
C ARG A 233 2.17 -11.82 -3.39
N GLN A 234 2.26 -13.13 -3.56
CA GLN A 234 1.87 -14.10 -2.55
C GLN A 234 3.07 -14.42 -1.66
N LEU A 235 2.86 -14.42 -0.35
CA LEU A 235 3.83 -14.86 0.65
C LEU A 235 3.23 -15.96 1.50
N MET A 236 3.92 -17.09 1.65
CA MET A 236 3.56 -18.14 2.59
C MET A 236 4.55 -18.18 3.73
N ILE A 237 4.04 -18.17 4.97
CA ILE A 237 4.84 -18.33 6.18
C ILE A 237 4.34 -19.57 6.93
N ALA A 238 5.13 -20.62 6.92
CA ALA A 238 4.87 -21.83 7.69
C ALA A 238 5.56 -21.76 9.05
N THR A 239 4.81 -21.93 10.14
CA THR A 239 5.36 -21.88 11.50
C THR A 239 4.74 -22.93 12.41
N GLY A 240 5.60 -23.67 13.11
CA GLY A 240 5.20 -24.81 13.94
C GLY A 240 4.89 -26.07 13.11
N PRO A 241 5.10 -27.27 13.65
CA PRO A 241 4.80 -28.51 12.93
C PRO A 241 3.29 -28.82 12.94
N PRO A 242 2.74 -29.51 11.91
CA PRO A 242 1.35 -29.96 11.90
C PRO A 242 1.04 -30.93 13.04
N TYR A 243 -0.17 -30.90 13.60
CA TYR A 243 -0.56 -31.75 14.73
C TYR A 243 -0.35 -33.24 14.45
N ASP A 244 -0.84 -33.70 13.30
CA ASP A 244 -0.74 -35.09 12.86
C ASP A 244 0.36 -35.28 11.81
N ARG A 245 1.09 -36.40 11.91
CA ARG A 245 2.13 -36.76 10.94
C ARG A 245 1.59 -36.97 9.52
N GLU A 246 0.31 -37.33 9.37
CA GLU A 246 -0.32 -37.44 8.04
C GLU A 246 -0.47 -36.09 7.34
N ARG A 247 -0.54 -35.00 8.11
CA ARG A 247 -0.61 -33.64 7.57
C ARG A 247 0.76 -33.09 7.16
N ASP A 248 1.86 -33.75 7.52
CA ASP A 248 3.21 -33.37 7.09
C ASP A 248 3.30 -33.34 5.55
N LYS A 249 2.77 -34.36 4.88
CA LYS A 249 2.71 -34.44 3.40
C LYS A 249 1.86 -33.32 2.80
N HIS A 250 0.75 -32.99 3.46
CA HIS A 250 -0.14 -31.93 3.00
C HIS A 250 0.55 -30.55 3.08
N LEU A 251 1.23 -30.24 4.19
CA LEU A 251 2.01 -29.02 4.34
C LEU A 251 3.14 -28.94 3.30
N ALA A 252 3.89 -30.02 3.13
CA ALA A 252 4.96 -30.09 2.13
C ALA A 252 4.43 -29.87 0.70
N GLY A 253 3.29 -30.47 0.36
CA GLY A 253 2.62 -30.29 -0.92
C GLY A 253 2.15 -28.85 -1.15
N MET A 254 1.57 -28.19 -0.13
CA MET A 254 1.19 -26.79 -0.21
C MET A 254 2.39 -25.88 -0.47
N ILE A 255 3.51 -26.11 0.23
CA ILE A 255 4.75 -25.34 0.06
C ILE A 255 5.35 -25.57 -1.33
N SER A 256 5.45 -26.82 -1.79
CA SER A 256 6.07 -27.11 -3.08
C SER A 256 5.23 -26.65 -4.28
N GLY A 257 3.92 -26.50 -4.12
CA GLY A 257 3.01 -26.03 -5.17
C GLY A 257 2.67 -24.54 -5.07
N PHE A 258 3.26 -23.80 -4.13
CA PHE A 258 2.96 -22.40 -3.91
C PHE A 258 3.65 -21.51 -4.96
N ASP A 259 2.88 -20.68 -5.64
CA ASP A 259 3.38 -19.67 -6.57
C ASP A 259 3.56 -18.34 -5.82
N GLY A 260 4.72 -18.18 -5.20
CA GLY A 260 5.06 -17.01 -4.39
C GLY A 260 6.27 -17.22 -3.49
N THR A 261 6.61 -16.20 -2.70
CA THR A 261 7.71 -16.27 -1.73
C THR A 261 7.32 -17.21 -0.58
N THR A 262 8.21 -18.12 -0.18
CA THR A 262 7.95 -19.06 0.93
C THR A 262 8.99 -18.93 2.02
N ILE A 263 8.51 -18.78 3.26
CA ILE A 263 9.31 -18.68 4.48
C ILE A 263 8.89 -19.79 5.45
N ILE A 264 9.88 -20.48 6.02
CA ILE A 264 9.65 -21.46 7.10
C ILE A 264 10.26 -20.90 8.38
N SER A 265 9.44 -20.74 9.41
CA SER A 265 9.85 -20.33 10.76
C SER A 265 9.74 -21.52 11.71
N GLY A 266 10.88 -22.16 12.00
CA GLY A 266 11.01 -23.24 12.97
C GLY A 266 11.80 -24.43 12.44
N GLY A 267 12.86 -24.82 13.17
CA GLY A 267 13.73 -25.94 12.80
C GLY A 267 13.00 -27.29 12.68
N THR A 268 12.07 -27.60 13.59
CA THR A 268 11.28 -28.84 13.50
C THR A 268 10.40 -28.86 12.24
N THR A 269 9.75 -27.73 11.92
CA THR A 269 8.91 -27.59 10.72
C THR A 269 9.76 -27.75 9.46
N ALA A 270 10.94 -27.10 9.42
CA ALA A 270 11.87 -27.21 8.31
C ALA A 270 12.35 -28.65 8.10
N ASN A 271 12.70 -29.38 9.16
CA ASN A 271 13.12 -30.78 9.05
C ASN A 271 12.01 -31.70 8.53
N ILE A 272 10.75 -31.46 8.92
CA ILE A 272 9.61 -32.22 8.40
C ILE A 272 9.44 -31.98 6.90
N ILE A 273 9.48 -30.72 6.47
CA ILE A 273 9.32 -30.35 5.06
C ILE A 273 10.48 -30.90 4.23
N ALA A 274 11.71 -30.80 4.72
CA ALA A 274 12.91 -31.38 4.10
C ALA A 274 12.74 -32.88 3.86
N ARG A 275 12.26 -33.62 4.88
CA ARG A 275 11.98 -35.06 4.82
C ARG A 275 10.94 -35.40 3.75
N GLU A 276 9.81 -34.70 3.76
CA GLU A 276 8.69 -35.02 2.84
C GLU A 276 8.98 -34.62 1.39
N LEU A 277 9.78 -33.57 1.17
CA LEU A 277 10.17 -33.12 -0.17
C LEU A 277 11.46 -33.77 -0.69
N GLY A 278 12.17 -34.54 0.15
CA GLY A 278 13.47 -35.12 -0.20
C GLY A 278 14.55 -34.07 -0.44
N ARG A 279 14.51 -32.94 0.28
CA ARG A 279 15.41 -31.79 0.12
C ARG A 279 16.40 -31.69 1.28
N ASN A 280 17.57 -31.12 1.03
CA ASN A 280 18.58 -30.89 2.07
C ASN A 280 18.35 -29.55 2.76
N LEU A 281 18.52 -29.55 4.10
CA LEU A 281 18.52 -28.35 4.93
C LEU A 281 19.97 -28.03 5.31
N THR A 282 20.46 -26.86 4.92
CA THR A 282 21.83 -26.40 5.21
C THR A 282 21.83 -25.19 6.13
N LEU A 283 22.55 -25.28 7.25
CA LEU A 283 22.70 -24.18 8.20
C LEU A 283 23.64 -23.11 7.64
N ASP A 284 23.21 -21.85 7.67
CA ASP A 284 24.02 -20.69 7.31
C ASP A 284 24.56 -20.01 8.57
N LEU A 285 25.73 -20.46 9.01
CA LEU A 285 26.43 -19.91 10.19
C LEU A 285 26.80 -18.43 10.04
N GLY A 286 26.83 -17.87 8.82
CA GLY A 286 27.15 -16.46 8.57
C GLY A 286 26.01 -15.49 8.88
N SER A 287 24.81 -16.01 9.17
CA SER A 287 23.60 -15.23 9.43
C SER A 287 23.26 -15.05 10.92
N GLN A 288 24.13 -15.53 11.81
CA GLN A 288 23.94 -15.44 13.26
C GLN A 288 24.10 -14.00 13.76
N THR A 289 23.19 -13.56 14.62
CA THR A 289 23.32 -12.30 15.39
C THR A 289 23.40 -12.59 16.90
N ASP A 290 23.68 -11.57 17.70
CA ASP A 290 23.74 -11.70 19.17
C ASP A 290 22.40 -12.16 19.79
N THR A 291 21.28 -11.96 19.09
CA THR A 291 19.93 -12.19 19.61
C THR A 291 19.09 -13.18 18.81
N ILE A 292 19.49 -13.54 17.58
CA ILE A 292 18.73 -14.42 16.69
C ILE A 292 19.63 -15.55 16.17
N PRO A 293 19.21 -16.83 16.32
CA PRO A 293 20.01 -17.96 15.83
C PRO A 293 20.11 -17.99 14.29
N PRO A 294 21.10 -18.70 13.74
CA PRO A 294 21.38 -18.69 12.31
C PRO A 294 20.21 -19.22 11.48
N CYS A 295 20.03 -18.64 10.29
CA CYS A 295 19.14 -19.16 9.27
C CYS A 295 19.60 -20.50 8.73
N SER A 296 18.67 -21.20 8.10
CA SER A 296 18.96 -22.31 7.19
C SER A 296 18.52 -21.97 5.77
N THR A 297 19.03 -22.73 4.81
CA THR A 297 18.59 -22.69 3.41
C THR A 297 18.04 -24.06 3.01
N MET A 298 17.01 -24.05 2.18
CA MET A 298 16.39 -25.24 1.61
C MET A 298 15.98 -24.91 0.18
N GLU A 299 16.23 -25.83 -0.76
CA GLU A 299 15.79 -25.64 -2.13
C GLU A 299 14.27 -25.40 -2.21
N GLY A 300 13.85 -24.42 -3.00
CA GLY A 300 12.44 -24.02 -3.14
C GLY A 300 11.82 -23.36 -1.90
N VAL A 301 12.63 -22.86 -0.97
CA VAL A 301 12.22 -22.01 0.16
C VAL A 301 13.15 -20.82 0.25
N ASP A 302 12.60 -19.60 0.26
CA ASP A 302 13.39 -18.35 0.20
C ASP A 302 14.12 -18.05 1.51
N LEU A 303 13.53 -18.45 2.64
CA LEU A 303 14.11 -18.24 3.95
C LEU A 303 13.66 -19.29 4.95
N VAL A 304 14.62 -19.91 5.64
CA VAL A 304 14.35 -20.74 6.82
C VAL A 304 14.95 -20.05 8.04
N THR A 305 14.12 -19.74 9.03
CA THR A 305 14.52 -19.13 10.29
C THR A 305 14.16 -20.01 11.47
N GLU A 306 14.58 -19.56 12.65
CA GLU A 306 14.01 -20.07 13.88
C GLU A 306 12.51 -19.79 14.00
N GLY A 307 11.90 -20.49 14.96
CA GLY A 307 10.47 -20.47 15.20
C GLY A 307 10.02 -19.18 15.89
N ILE A 308 9.50 -19.35 17.11
CA ILE A 308 8.77 -18.30 17.81
C ILE A 308 9.63 -17.07 18.15
N ILE A 309 10.92 -17.25 18.39
CA ILE A 309 11.85 -16.16 18.74
C ILE A 309 11.93 -15.13 17.60
N THR A 310 12.15 -15.59 16.37
CA THR A 310 12.20 -14.70 15.20
C THR A 310 10.86 -14.02 14.96
N MET A 311 9.75 -14.74 15.07
CA MET A 311 8.40 -14.17 14.87
C MET A 311 8.04 -13.12 15.92
N SER A 312 8.48 -13.29 17.18
CA SER A 312 8.30 -12.27 18.22
C SER A 312 9.02 -10.97 17.86
N ARG A 313 10.22 -11.08 17.29
CA ARG A 313 10.97 -9.91 16.82
C ARG A 313 10.33 -9.23 15.60
N VAL A 314 9.79 -10.02 14.66
CA VAL A 314 9.00 -9.51 13.53
C VAL A 314 7.83 -8.67 14.02
N HIS A 315 7.11 -9.16 15.03
CA HIS A 315 6.00 -8.42 15.64
C HIS A 315 6.44 -7.05 16.18
N GLU A 316 7.53 -7.00 16.94
CA GLU A 316 8.08 -5.74 17.46
C GLU A 316 8.46 -4.75 16.35
N TYR A 317 9.07 -5.23 15.27
CA TYR A 317 9.46 -4.38 14.14
C TYR A 317 8.24 -3.79 13.41
N LEU A 318 7.20 -4.59 13.20
CA LEU A 318 5.97 -4.13 12.56
C LEU A 318 5.25 -3.07 13.40
N GLU A 319 5.16 -3.28 14.72
CA GLU A 319 4.53 -2.32 15.65
C GLU A 319 5.29 -0.99 15.71
N LYS A 320 6.62 -1.04 15.81
CA LYS A 320 7.46 0.15 15.97
C LYS A 320 7.70 0.89 14.64
N ARG A 321 7.23 0.36 13.51
CA ARG A 321 7.48 0.89 12.15
C ARG A 321 8.95 1.18 11.88
N LEU A 322 9.83 0.32 12.42
CA LEU A 322 11.26 0.46 12.22
C LEU A 322 11.56 0.12 10.75
N GLU A 323 12.08 1.08 9.98
CA GLU A 323 12.56 0.77 8.64
C GLU A 323 13.74 -0.22 8.78
N PRO A 324 13.73 -1.35 8.03
CA PRO A 324 14.83 -2.32 8.08
C PRO A 324 16.16 -1.61 7.80
N VAL A 325 17.12 -1.74 8.71
CA VAL A 325 18.44 -1.12 8.51
C VAL A 325 19.16 -1.98 7.48
N GLY A 326 19.28 -1.48 6.24
CA GLY A 326 19.80 -2.24 5.11
C GLY A 326 21.08 -3.03 5.46
N GLY A 327 21.03 -4.36 5.26
CA GLY A 327 22.13 -5.27 5.54
C GLY A 327 21.73 -6.73 5.33
N LYS A 328 22.69 -7.66 5.40
CA LYS A 328 22.46 -9.12 5.36
C LYS A 328 22.05 -9.73 6.72
N GLY A 329 21.87 -8.90 7.76
CA GLY A 329 22.14 -9.30 9.14
C GLY A 329 20.99 -9.87 9.97
N ASP A 330 19.75 -9.41 9.84
CA ASP A 330 18.67 -9.84 10.75
C ASP A 330 17.59 -10.66 10.01
N PRO A 331 17.39 -11.96 10.34
CA PRO A 331 16.33 -12.78 9.78
C PRO A 331 14.92 -12.20 9.96
N ALA A 332 14.64 -11.54 11.08
CA ALA A 332 13.35 -10.89 11.34
C ALA A 332 13.15 -9.65 10.45
N GLU A 333 14.19 -8.85 10.21
CA GLU A 333 14.11 -7.73 9.27
C GLU A 333 13.83 -8.20 7.84
N ARG A 334 14.44 -9.31 7.43
CA ARG A 334 14.17 -9.95 6.13
C ARG A 334 12.70 -10.37 6.02
N ILE A 335 12.16 -11.04 7.04
CA ILE A 335 10.72 -11.40 7.06
C ILE A 335 9.84 -10.16 6.97
N VAL A 336 10.13 -9.11 7.75
CA VAL A 336 9.36 -7.85 7.71
C VAL A 336 9.41 -7.23 6.32
N LYS A 337 10.58 -7.21 5.67
CA LYS A 337 10.74 -6.72 4.31
C LYS A 337 9.88 -7.52 3.33
N GLU A 338 9.91 -8.85 3.40
CA GLU A 338 9.05 -9.71 2.56
C GLU A 338 7.56 -9.47 2.83
N MET A 339 7.14 -9.33 4.09
CA MET A 339 5.75 -9.01 4.45
C MET A 339 5.31 -7.65 3.89
N ILE A 340 6.14 -6.62 3.99
CA ILE A 340 5.85 -5.27 3.46
C ILE A 340 5.80 -5.30 1.92
N ASN A 341 6.63 -6.12 1.28
CA ASN A 341 6.69 -6.24 -0.18
C ASN A 341 5.61 -7.15 -0.78
N SER A 342 4.91 -7.93 0.05
CA SER A 342 3.85 -8.87 -0.34
C SER A 342 2.46 -8.26 -0.22
N ASP A 343 1.47 -8.85 -0.88
CA ASP A 343 0.10 -8.37 -0.90
C ASP A 343 -0.85 -9.26 -0.10
N VAL A 344 -0.70 -10.57 -0.32
CA VAL A 344 -1.47 -11.62 0.33
C VAL A 344 -0.51 -12.50 1.10
N ILE A 345 -0.72 -12.62 2.40
CA ILE A 345 0.16 -13.35 3.31
C ILE A 345 -0.61 -14.53 3.89
N HIS A 346 -0.16 -15.74 3.57
CA HIS A 346 -0.70 -17.00 4.05
C HIS A 346 0.12 -17.48 5.25
N PHE A 347 -0.48 -17.50 6.42
CA PHE A 347 0.10 -18.14 7.59
C PHE A 347 -0.37 -19.60 7.68
N MET A 348 0.57 -20.53 7.58
CA MET A 348 0.35 -21.95 7.83
C MET A 348 0.84 -22.27 9.24
N VAL A 349 -0.09 -22.29 10.20
CA VAL A 349 0.23 -22.38 11.64
C VAL A 349 0.04 -23.80 12.13
N GLY A 350 1.14 -24.49 12.37
CA GLY A 350 1.16 -25.82 12.95
C GLY A 350 0.76 -25.82 14.43
N THR A 351 -0.09 -26.78 14.77
CA THR A 351 -0.69 -26.92 16.11
C THR A 351 -0.07 -28.04 16.96
N ARG A 352 1.02 -28.67 16.48
CA ARG A 352 1.70 -29.73 17.23
C ARG A 352 2.43 -29.20 18.47
N ILE A 353 2.29 -29.98 19.54
CA ILE A 353 3.02 -29.81 20.79
C ILE A 353 4.42 -30.40 20.62
N ASN A 354 5.44 -29.62 20.94
CA ASN A 354 6.84 -30.05 20.77
C ASN A 354 7.18 -31.06 21.88
N GLU A 355 7.27 -32.35 21.54
CA GLU A 355 7.58 -33.45 22.49
C GLU A 355 8.98 -33.32 23.13
N ALA A 356 9.87 -32.54 22.52
CA ALA A 356 11.26 -32.33 22.98
C ALA A 356 11.40 -31.39 24.20
N HIS A 357 10.34 -30.69 24.62
CA HIS A 357 10.33 -29.84 25.81
C HIS A 357 9.21 -30.28 26.76
N GLN A 358 9.50 -31.18 27.69
CA GLN A 358 8.61 -31.50 28.82
C GLN A 358 8.57 -30.33 29.83
N ASP A 359 8.00 -29.20 29.43
CA ASP A 359 7.78 -28.05 30.31
C ASP A 359 6.30 -28.00 30.76
N PRO A 360 6.00 -27.94 32.08
CA PRO A 360 4.65 -27.82 32.62
C PRO A 360 3.82 -26.64 32.07
N ASN A 361 4.45 -25.66 31.41
CA ASN A 361 3.79 -24.51 30.77
C ASN A 361 3.32 -24.79 29.32
N MET A 362 3.24 -26.04 28.88
CA MET A 362 2.93 -26.45 27.50
C MET A 362 1.69 -25.82 26.81
N PRO A 363 0.53 -25.62 27.48
CA PRO A 363 -0.61 -24.91 26.88
C PRO A 363 -0.26 -23.47 26.48
N VAL A 364 0.65 -22.84 27.23
CA VAL A 364 1.05 -21.45 27.07
C VAL A 364 1.84 -21.26 25.78
N ALA A 365 2.73 -22.17 25.38
CA ALA A 365 3.55 -21.98 24.17
C ALA A 365 2.73 -22.02 22.86
N LEU A 366 1.71 -22.86 22.78
CA LEU A 366 0.77 -22.89 21.66
C LEU A 366 -0.11 -21.64 21.62
N GLU A 367 -0.62 -21.21 22.77
CA GLU A 367 -1.36 -19.96 22.90
C GLU A 367 -0.49 -18.77 22.51
N ILE A 368 0.78 -18.72 22.93
CA ILE A 368 1.72 -17.66 22.54
C ILE A 368 1.89 -17.62 21.02
N ARG A 369 2.09 -18.76 20.33
CA ARG A 369 2.22 -18.76 18.85
C ARG A 369 0.95 -18.26 18.18
N ARG A 370 -0.22 -18.78 18.56
CA ARG A 370 -1.51 -18.36 17.94
C ARG A 370 -1.76 -16.87 18.16
N ASN A 371 -1.60 -16.40 19.39
CA ASN A 371 -1.79 -14.99 19.73
C ASN A 371 -0.80 -14.09 18.99
N LEU A 372 0.47 -14.51 18.89
CA LEU A 372 1.49 -13.78 18.15
C LEU A 372 1.13 -13.63 16.66
N ILE A 373 0.72 -14.71 15.99
CA ILE A 373 0.33 -14.65 14.57
C ILE A 373 -0.92 -13.78 14.38
N ILE A 374 -1.91 -13.88 15.28
CA ILE A 374 -3.10 -13.03 15.24
C ILE A 374 -2.73 -11.54 15.40
N SER A 375 -1.81 -11.21 16.32
CA SER A 375 -1.37 -9.82 16.49
C SER A 375 -0.60 -9.30 15.27
N ILE A 376 0.28 -10.11 14.69
CA ILE A 376 0.98 -9.76 13.44
C ILE A 376 -0.02 -9.54 12.30
N ALA A 377 -1.00 -10.43 12.13
CA ALA A 377 -2.03 -10.31 11.10
C ALA A 377 -2.81 -9.00 11.23
N ASN A 378 -3.29 -8.69 12.44
CA ASN A 378 -4.00 -7.44 12.73
C ASN A 378 -3.18 -6.20 12.39
N THR A 379 -1.88 -6.22 12.72
CA THR A 379 -0.97 -5.11 12.41
C THR A 379 -0.77 -4.93 10.90
N LEU A 380 -0.61 -6.03 10.16
CA LEU A 380 -0.47 -6.03 8.70
C LEU A 380 -1.75 -5.51 8.01
N GLU A 381 -2.92 -5.94 8.45
CA GLU A 381 -4.20 -5.50 7.89
C GLU A 381 -4.47 -4.02 8.18
N LYS A 382 -4.29 -3.58 9.44
CA LYS A 382 -4.65 -2.22 9.87
C LYS A 382 -3.65 -1.14 9.47
N LEU A 383 -2.35 -1.43 9.58
CA LEU A 383 -1.30 -0.43 9.35
C LEU A 383 -0.71 -0.49 7.95
N TYR A 384 -0.69 -1.66 7.33
CA TYR A 384 -0.01 -1.91 6.04
C TYR A 384 -0.97 -2.33 4.92
N PHE A 385 -2.29 -2.41 5.20
CA PHE A 385 -3.35 -2.70 4.23
C PHE A 385 -3.17 -4.01 3.43
N LYS A 386 -2.54 -5.01 4.06
CA LYS A 386 -2.30 -6.35 3.50
C LYS A 386 -3.51 -7.26 3.67
N GLU A 387 -3.67 -8.24 2.79
CA GLU A 387 -4.63 -9.33 2.96
C GLU A 387 -3.93 -10.48 3.69
N VAL A 388 -4.49 -10.94 4.81
CA VAL A 388 -3.88 -12.00 5.63
C VAL A 388 -4.83 -13.18 5.74
N LEU A 389 -4.32 -14.38 5.46
CA LEU A 389 -5.07 -15.63 5.53
C LEU A 389 -4.36 -16.56 6.51
N ILE A 390 -5.06 -16.98 7.56
CA ILE A 390 -4.50 -17.85 8.60
C ILE A 390 -5.16 -19.23 8.52
N ASN A 391 -4.35 -20.25 8.23
CA ASN A 391 -4.76 -21.65 8.19
C ASN A 391 -4.05 -22.43 9.31
N TYR A 392 -4.84 -23.08 10.17
CA TYR A 392 -4.32 -23.95 11.22
C TYR A 392 -4.21 -25.39 10.71
N ILE A 393 -3.04 -25.99 10.91
CA ILE A 393 -2.71 -27.34 10.39
C ILE A 393 -2.26 -28.32 11.46
#